data_AF-A0A3D0DMT3-F1
#
_entry.id   AF-A0A3D0DMT3-F1
#
_cell.length_a   1.000
_cell.length_b   1.000
_cell.length_c   1.000
_cell.angle_alpha   90.00
_cell.angle_beta   90.00
_cell.angle_gamma   90.00
#
_symmetry.space_group_name_H-M   'P 1'
#
loop_
_entity.id
_entity.type
_entity.pdbx_description
1 polymer ?
#
loop_
_entity_poly.entity_id
_entity_poly.type
_entity_poly.pdbx_seq_one_letter_code
_entity_poly.pdbx_strand_id
1 'polypeptide(L)'
;MPEWNEAQQEVLDSIKDHQNILVSAAAGSGKTAVLVERIIRTVLEGKADIDEILVVTFTRAAASQMKAKIIAALEKAVSEKADSNLTKQLMLAESADIMTIDSFCHKIVKENFQVAGVDPAFDIYDKEEIVLLTEDVLDEVMDAHYRDDEVFRDLSRFLMKKNLNDDELRGYILNISRIADSFADPSRWLDEAGNEYDALRERGTTKWIEEYKKYIKTLTQGYYEYSRKLADKMLEELGQVDTETAQKLYDMYISDAMIMRTISEQDSLLKMSDASKTKWKNFPRKQAVEALDEERVKRLTNERDTLKQSVKTIYSEEELQKEIETSAKYIKCLVTVVSEFREALLKEKEKCGKYEFSDISHAAYRVLYDTEKNCPSETGRRMADIYKYIYIDEYQDSNDLQENVINAVARRDADGYINNVFMVGDIKQSIYRFRLARPDLFAEKADNYVNGEGGRLISLNMNYRSRKEVLDATNFVFREIMNRQFGGIDYDENAELHTPDIASYQTNYPEAGPSDNISGIPELILINKTREEGEGETELSSEEQEATV
;
A
#
# COMPACT_ATOMS: atom_id res chain seq x y z
N MET A 1 33.57 10.01 12.63
CA MET A 1 32.22 10.03 12.03
C MET A 1 32.06 8.76 11.22
N PRO A 2 30.83 8.24 11.04
CA PRO A 2 30.61 7.14 10.09
C PRO A 2 31.14 7.56 8.72
N GLU A 3 31.79 6.64 8.01
CA GLU A 3 32.16 6.86 6.61
C GLU A 3 30.90 6.61 5.78
N TRP A 4 30.30 7.67 5.25
CA TRP A 4 29.10 7.60 4.42
C TRP A 4 29.50 7.23 2.99
N ASN A 5 28.75 6.32 2.36
CA ASN A 5 28.96 6.03 0.95
C ASN A 5 28.45 7.19 0.07
N GLU A 6 28.73 7.12 -1.24
CA GLU A 6 28.37 8.17 -2.20
C GLU A 6 26.87 8.49 -2.19
N ALA A 7 26.00 7.48 -2.20
CA ALA A 7 24.55 7.68 -2.20
C ALA A 7 24.02 8.25 -0.88
N GLN A 8 24.55 7.82 0.27
CA GLN A 8 24.23 8.39 1.57
C GLN A 8 24.72 9.84 1.66
N GLN A 9 25.90 10.13 1.12
CA GLN A 9 26.44 11.49 1.07
C GLN A 9 25.63 12.39 0.13
N GLU A 10 25.13 11.87 -0.99
CA GLU A 10 24.17 12.55 -1.87
C GLU A 10 22.86 12.91 -1.14
N VAL A 11 22.35 11.98 -0.32
CA VAL A 11 21.22 12.27 0.59
C VAL A 11 21.59 13.36 1.59
N LEU A 12 22.83 13.44 2.10
CA LEU A 12 23.19 14.50 3.04
C LEU A 12 23.46 15.85 2.35
N ASP A 13 23.94 15.86 1.11
CA ASP A 13 24.24 17.08 0.37
C ASP A 13 23.00 17.75 -0.22
N SER A 14 21.95 16.97 -0.51
CA SER A 14 20.66 17.46 -1.00
C SER A 14 19.84 18.25 0.04
N ILE A 15 20.38 18.56 1.22
CA ILE A 15 19.78 19.56 2.16
C ILE A 15 19.74 20.95 1.49
N LYS A 16 20.60 21.20 0.51
CA LYS A 16 20.66 22.45 -0.26
C LYS A 16 19.60 22.50 -1.36
N ASP A 17 18.97 21.38 -1.68
CA ASP A 17 17.96 21.32 -2.73
C ASP A 17 16.66 21.91 -2.19
N HIS A 18 16.12 22.93 -2.87
CA HIS A 18 14.81 23.51 -2.56
C HIS A 18 13.71 22.78 -3.33
N GLN A 19 13.65 21.45 -3.17
CA GLN A 19 12.65 20.57 -3.79
C GLN A 19 12.39 19.36 -2.89
N ASN A 20 11.31 18.63 -3.17
CA ASN A 20 11.03 17.39 -2.46
C ASN A 20 12.05 16.31 -2.80
N ILE A 21 12.42 15.53 -1.79
CA ILE A 21 13.34 14.40 -1.94
C ILE A 21 12.61 13.14 -1.48
N LEU A 22 12.57 12.13 -2.34
CA LEU A 22 12.17 10.78 -1.97
C LEU A 22 13.41 9.89 -1.94
N VAL A 23 13.65 9.23 -0.81
CA VAL A 23 14.75 8.30 -0.66
C VAL A 23 14.19 6.88 -0.60
N SER A 24 14.44 6.12 -1.67
CA SER A 24 14.14 4.68 -1.74
C SER A 24 15.28 3.91 -1.10
N ALA A 25 15.08 3.46 0.13
CA ALA A 25 16.16 2.95 0.96
C ALA A 25 15.88 1.52 1.40
N ALA A 26 16.62 0.58 0.81
CA ALA A 26 16.49 -0.84 1.03
C ALA A 26 16.76 -1.24 2.50
N ALA A 27 16.31 -2.43 2.90
CA ALA A 27 16.55 -2.95 4.23
C ALA A 27 18.05 -2.90 4.59
N GLY A 28 18.38 -2.38 5.77
CA GLY A 28 19.76 -2.30 6.25
C GLY A 28 20.62 -1.19 5.61
N SER A 29 20.04 -0.27 4.85
CA SER A 29 20.75 0.84 4.18
C SER A 29 21.23 1.99 5.09
N GLY A 30 20.95 1.92 6.38
CA GLY A 30 21.23 3.01 7.32
C GLY A 30 20.22 4.15 7.25
N LYS A 31 19.03 3.91 6.68
CA LYS A 31 17.90 4.86 6.54
C LYS A 31 17.74 5.85 7.71
N THR A 32 17.51 5.33 8.92
CA THR A 32 17.34 6.14 10.13
C THR A 32 18.61 6.92 10.51
N ALA A 33 19.81 6.35 10.28
CA ALA A 33 21.06 7.04 10.59
C ALA A 33 21.29 8.23 9.64
N VAL A 34 20.99 8.05 8.35
CA VAL A 34 21.05 9.11 7.33
C VAL A 34 20.04 10.21 7.64
N LEU A 35 18.80 9.85 8.01
CA LEU A 35 17.75 10.82 8.35
C LEU A 35 18.13 11.64 9.60
N VAL A 36 18.62 11.00 10.65
CA VAL A 36 19.11 11.70 11.86
C VAL A 36 20.29 12.63 11.52
N GLU A 37 21.29 12.14 10.79
CA GLU A 37 22.44 12.96 10.37
C GLU A 37 21.99 14.14 9.51
N ARG A 38 21.01 13.95 8.62
CA ARG A 38 20.46 15.02 7.77
C ARG A 38 19.81 16.12 8.61
N ILE A 39 19.03 15.76 9.63
CA ILE A 39 18.42 16.72 10.56
C ILE A 39 19.51 17.48 11.30
N ILE A 40 20.50 16.76 11.85
CA ILE A 40 21.61 17.37 12.60
C ILE A 40 22.39 18.33 11.70
N ARG A 41 22.76 17.95 10.47
CA ARG A 41 23.44 18.84 9.52
C ARG A 41 22.60 20.08 9.18
N THR A 42 21.28 19.92 9.00
CA THR A 42 20.38 21.05 8.75
C THR A 42 20.48 22.09 9.88
N VAL A 43 20.49 21.63 11.13
CA VAL A 43 20.60 22.48 12.32
C VAL A 43 22.01 23.07 12.47
N LEU A 44 23.06 22.25 12.33
CA LEU A 44 24.46 22.68 12.48
C LEU A 44 24.91 23.67 11.40
N GLU A 45 24.37 23.56 10.18
CA GLU A 45 24.61 24.50 9.08
C GLU A 45 23.79 25.79 9.20
N GLY A 46 22.93 25.91 10.22
CA GLY A 46 22.12 27.10 10.48
C GLY A 46 20.99 27.30 9.46
N LYS A 47 20.53 26.23 8.79
CA LYS A 47 19.45 26.30 7.80
C LYS A 47 18.08 26.35 8.47
N ALA A 48 17.92 25.69 9.61
CA ALA A 48 16.72 25.72 10.43
C ALA A 48 17.09 25.47 11.90
N ASP A 49 16.35 26.08 12.82
CA ASP A 49 16.33 25.64 14.21
C ASP A 49 15.56 24.32 14.31
N ILE A 50 15.82 23.50 15.34
CA ILE A 50 15.20 22.16 15.47
C ILE A 50 13.67 22.22 15.63
N ASP A 51 13.12 23.30 16.15
CA ASP A 51 11.68 23.55 16.27
C ASP A 51 11.04 24.08 14.97
N GLU A 52 11.85 24.42 13.96
CA GLU A 52 11.41 24.71 12.59
C GLU A 52 11.41 23.44 11.70
N ILE A 53 11.62 22.26 12.30
CA ILE A 53 11.66 20.97 11.60
C ILE A 53 10.54 20.07 12.13
N LEU A 54 9.64 19.65 11.24
CA LEU A 54 8.65 18.62 11.55
C LEU A 54 9.20 17.25 11.17
N VAL A 55 9.18 16.30 12.11
CA VAL A 55 9.62 14.93 11.86
C VAL A 55 8.48 13.96 12.22
N VAL A 56 8.02 13.23 11.22
CA VAL A 56 6.89 12.30 11.31
C VAL A 56 7.38 10.87 11.14
N THR A 57 6.93 10.00 12.04
CA THR A 57 7.24 8.56 12.03
C THR A 57 5.97 7.73 12.19
N PHE A 58 6.05 6.45 11.81
CA PHE A 58 4.89 5.56 11.86
C PHE A 58 4.46 5.15 13.29
N THR A 59 5.39 5.03 14.24
CA THR A 59 5.09 4.58 15.61
C THR A 59 5.64 5.52 16.67
N ARG A 60 4.97 5.55 17.84
CA ARG A 60 5.45 6.35 19.00
C ARG A 60 6.84 5.92 19.48
N ALA A 61 7.15 4.62 19.36
CA ALA A 61 8.47 4.09 19.66
C ALA A 61 9.53 4.61 18.68
N ALA A 62 9.24 4.63 17.37
CA ALA A 62 10.13 5.18 16.36
C ALA A 62 10.37 6.69 16.57
N ALA A 63 9.31 7.46 16.85
CA ALA A 63 9.42 8.89 17.20
C ALA A 63 10.34 9.10 18.42
N SER A 64 10.10 8.35 19.50
CA SER A 64 10.88 8.45 20.75
C SER A 64 12.35 8.09 20.53
N GLN A 65 12.60 7.01 19.78
CA GLN A 65 13.95 6.59 19.42
C GLN A 65 14.66 7.64 18.56
N MET A 66 13.95 8.24 17.60
CA MET A 66 14.49 9.28 16.73
C MET A 66 14.85 10.54 17.51
N LYS A 67 13.95 10.98 18.41
CA LYS A 67 14.18 12.10 19.32
C LYS A 67 15.41 11.87 20.21
N ALA A 68 15.52 10.69 20.82
CA ALA A 68 16.67 10.33 21.66
C ALA A 68 18.00 10.36 20.88
N LYS A 69 18.02 9.88 19.63
CA LYS A 69 19.20 9.93 18.76
C LYS A 69 19.60 11.36 18.39
N ILE A 70 18.62 12.22 18.09
CA ILE A 70 18.86 13.64 17.77
C ILE A 70 19.42 14.37 19.01
N ILE A 71 18.82 14.19 20.18
CA ILE A 71 19.29 14.78 21.44
C ILE A 71 20.74 14.33 21.73
N ALA A 72 21.02 13.04 21.67
CA ALA A 72 22.37 12.51 21.91
C ALA A 72 23.41 13.08 20.91
N ALA A 73 23.03 13.28 19.65
CA ALA A 73 23.90 13.89 18.65
C ALA A 73 24.16 15.38 18.94
N LEU A 74 23.14 16.13 19.38
CA LEU A 74 23.28 17.53 19.80
C LEU A 74 24.12 17.66 21.08
N GLU A 75 23.91 16.82 22.08
CA GLU A 75 24.73 16.78 23.31
C GLU A 75 26.21 16.57 22.99
N LYS A 76 26.48 15.61 22.10
CA LYS A 76 27.85 15.37 21.63
C LYS A 76 28.43 16.61 20.95
N ALA A 77 27.69 17.24 20.03
CA ALA A 77 28.14 18.45 19.34
C ALA A 77 28.42 19.61 20.33
N VAL A 78 27.58 19.80 21.35
CA VAL A 78 27.78 20.78 22.42
C VAL A 78 29.04 20.48 23.23
N SER A 79 29.31 19.20 23.52
CA SER A 79 30.50 18.78 24.28
C SER A 79 31.81 18.99 23.50
N GLU A 80 31.77 18.84 22.18
CA GLU A 80 32.93 19.01 21.30
C GLU A 80 33.21 20.49 21.00
N LYS A 81 32.16 21.32 20.95
CA LYS A 81 32.27 22.75 20.65
C LYS A 81 31.34 23.56 21.56
N ALA A 82 31.93 24.37 22.44
CA ALA A 82 31.20 25.33 23.25
C ALA A 82 30.61 26.44 22.36
N ASP A 83 29.35 26.26 21.94
CA ASP A 83 28.62 27.14 21.05
C ASP A 83 27.22 27.42 21.63
N SER A 84 26.91 28.70 21.84
CA SER A 84 25.63 29.13 22.41
C SER A 84 24.45 28.73 21.52
N ASN A 85 24.66 28.68 20.20
CA ASN A 85 23.61 28.22 19.29
C ASN A 85 23.32 26.73 19.53
N LEU A 86 24.34 25.87 19.63
CA LEU A 86 24.13 24.44 19.88
C LEU A 86 23.41 24.17 21.21
N THR A 87 23.72 24.97 22.23
CA THR A 87 23.01 24.89 23.53
C THR A 87 21.54 25.26 23.39
N LYS A 88 21.22 26.30 22.59
CA LYS A 88 19.83 26.67 22.25
C LYS A 88 19.12 25.52 21.53
N GLN A 89 19.76 24.90 20.53
CA GLN A 89 19.18 23.79 19.77
C GLN A 89 18.88 22.59 20.67
N LEU A 90 19.80 22.24 21.59
CA LEU A 90 19.57 21.17 22.55
C LEU A 90 18.35 21.43 23.45
N MET A 91 18.16 22.68 23.92
CA MET A 91 16.97 23.04 24.70
C MET A 91 15.67 22.95 23.88
N LEU A 92 15.71 23.36 22.62
CA LEU A 92 14.56 23.30 21.71
C LEU A 92 14.21 21.86 21.30
N ALA A 93 15.19 20.96 21.24
CA ALA A 93 14.98 19.57 20.85
C ALA A 93 14.02 18.81 21.77
N GLU A 94 13.90 19.21 23.04
CA GLU A 94 12.94 18.64 23.98
C GLU A 94 11.48 18.96 23.63
N SER A 95 11.23 20.10 23.00
CA SER A 95 9.89 20.53 22.54
C SER A 95 9.70 20.42 21.02
N ALA A 96 10.71 19.96 20.28
CA ALA A 96 10.66 19.84 18.83
C ALA A 96 9.62 18.79 18.40
N ASP A 97 9.01 19.04 17.24
CA ASP A 97 7.93 18.23 16.71
C ASP A 97 8.46 16.96 16.03
N ILE A 98 8.91 16.01 16.85
CA ILE A 98 9.35 14.68 16.45
C ILE A 98 8.34 13.67 17.01
N MET A 99 7.37 13.26 16.19
CA MET A 99 6.18 12.55 16.66
C MET A 99 5.54 11.64 15.60
N THR A 100 4.43 10.98 15.94
CA THR A 100 3.59 10.31 14.94
C THR A 100 2.66 11.31 14.27
N ILE A 101 2.14 10.95 13.09
CA ILE A 101 1.16 11.79 12.39
C ILE A 101 -0.10 12.02 13.23
N ASP A 102 -0.58 11.00 13.96
CA ASP A 102 -1.74 11.14 14.85
C ASP A 102 -1.47 12.12 15.99
N SER A 103 -0.25 12.09 16.55
CA SER A 103 0.17 13.04 17.59
C SER A 103 0.21 14.47 17.06
N PHE A 104 0.64 14.64 15.81
CA PHE A 104 0.64 15.92 15.12
C PHE A 104 -0.79 16.42 14.90
N CYS A 105 -1.69 15.60 14.36
CA CYS A 105 -3.10 15.93 14.20
C CYS A 105 -3.75 16.32 15.53
N HIS A 106 -3.49 15.56 16.60
CA HIS A 106 -3.98 15.87 17.94
C HIS A 106 -3.46 17.23 18.44
N LYS A 107 -2.18 17.55 18.22
CA LYS A 107 -1.62 18.87 18.56
C LYS A 107 -2.35 19.99 17.83
N ILE A 108 -2.56 19.83 16.51
CA ILE A 108 -3.27 20.83 15.68
C ILE A 108 -4.70 21.05 16.16
N VAL A 109 -5.46 19.99 16.43
CA VAL A 109 -6.84 20.11 16.93
C VAL A 109 -6.87 20.82 18.29
N LYS A 110 -5.98 20.45 19.21
CA LYS A 110 -5.94 21.05 20.56
C LYS A 110 -5.57 22.53 20.52
N GLU A 111 -4.62 22.93 19.67
CA GLU A 111 -4.20 24.33 19.53
C GLU A 111 -5.20 25.19 18.75
N ASN A 112 -6.08 24.58 17.96
CA ASN A 112 -7.02 25.27 17.07
C ASN A 112 -8.47 24.80 17.27
N PHE A 113 -8.84 24.42 18.50
CA PHE A 113 -10.11 23.76 18.82
C PHE A 113 -11.37 24.54 18.36
N GLN A 114 -11.28 25.88 18.35
CA GLN A 114 -12.36 26.76 17.87
C GLN A 114 -12.69 26.55 16.39
N VAL A 115 -11.68 26.25 15.57
CA VAL A 115 -11.84 25.99 14.13
C VAL A 115 -12.08 24.50 13.88
N ALA A 116 -11.47 23.62 14.69
CA ALA A 116 -11.61 22.18 14.55
C ALA A 116 -13.05 21.68 14.78
N GLY A 117 -13.84 22.42 15.57
CA GLY A 117 -15.20 22.01 15.97
C GLY A 117 -15.20 20.89 16.99
N VAL A 118 -14.08 20.68 17.69
CA VAL A 118 -13.89 19.62 18.68
C VAL A 118 -13.56 20.28 20.03
N ASP A 119 -14.24 19.88 21.11
CA ASP A 119 -13.93 20.37 22.45
C ASP A 119 -12.51 19.93 22.85
N PRO A 120 -11.61 20.83 23.30
CA PRO A 120 -10.24 20.46 23.66
C PRO A 120 -10.12 19.46 24.82
N ALA A 121 -11.20 19.19 25.55
CA ALA A 121 -11.32 18.14 26.55
C ALA A 121 -11.87 16.81 25.98
N PHE A 122 -11.81 16.62 24.67
CA PHE A 122 -12.20 15.37 24.02
C PHE A 122 -11.40 14.17 24.54
N ASP A 123 -12.04 13.01 24.49
CA ASP A 123 -11.41 11.72 24.82
C ASP A 123 -11.41 10.79 23.60
N ILE A 124 -10.60 9.73 23.64
CA ILE A 124 -10.51 8.75 22.56
C ILE A 124 -11.25 7.48 22.98
N TYR A 125 -12.10 6.97 22.09
CA TYR A 125 -12.76 5.69 22.33
C TYR A 125 -11.75 4.55 22.42
N ASP A 126 -11.97 3.62 23.35
CA ASP A 126 -11.35 2.32 23.25
C ASP A 126 -12.02 1.44 22.17
N LYS A 127 -11.40 0.32 21.84
CA LYS A 127 -11.80 -0.53 20.72
C LYS A 127 -13.17 -1.17 20.96
N GLU A 128 -13.46 -1.58 22.19
CA GLU A 128 -14.71 -2.25 22.54
C GLU A 128 -15.86 -1.24 22.59
N GLU A 129 -15.65 -0.04 23.13
CA GLU A 129 -16.62 1.05 23.18
C GLU A 129 -17.05 1.49 21.78
N ILE A 130 -16.09 1.72 20.87
CA ILE A 130 -16.42 2.19 19.51
C ILE A 130 -17.14 1.12 18.70
N VAL A 131 -16.80 -0.16 18.88
CA VAL A 131 -17.49 -1.26 18.20
C VAL A 131 -18.96 -1.30 18.61
N LEU A 132 -19.25 -1.20 19.91
CA LEU A 132 -20.63 -1.18 20.40
C LEU A 132 -21.42 0.00 19.84
N LEU A 133 -20.85 1.21 19.91
CA LEU A 133 -21.50 2.41 19.35
C LEU A 133 -21.75 2.27 17.84
N THR A 134 -20.78 1.73 17.12
CA THR A 134 -20.87 1.51 15.67
C THR A 134 -21.99 0.55 15.31
N GLU A 135 -22.11 -0.57 16.03
CA GLU A 135 -23.19 -1.55 15.82
C GLU A 135 -24.57 -0.94 16.12
N ASP A 136 -24.70 -0.21 17.23
CA ASP A 136 -25.95 0.44 17.63
C ASP A 136 -26.42 1.47 16.59
N VAL A 137 -25.51 2.32 16.11
CA VAL A 137 -25.83 3.33 15.08
C VAL A 137 -26.13 2.68 13.74
N LEU A 138 -25.40 1.62 13.38
CA LEU A 138 -25.65 0.88 12.14
C LEU A 138 -27.03 0.22 12.16
N ASP A 139 -27.43 -0.36 13.29
CA ASP A 139 -28.78 -0.93 13.48
C ASP A 139 -29.86 0.13 13.25
N GLU A 140 -29.73 1.30 13.88
CA GLU A 140 -30.72 2.38 13.73
C GLU A 140 -30.87 2.83 12.27
N VAL A 141 -29.75 3.02 11.56
CA VAL A 141 -29.74 3.46 10.17
C VAL A 141 -30.30 2.39 9.24
N MET A 142 -29.88 1.13 9.40
CA MET A 142 -30.39 0.03 8.58
C MET A 142 -31.88 -0.20 8.81
N ASP A 143 -32.36 -0.14 10.07
CA ASP A 143 -33.79 -0.26 10.40
C ASP A 143 -34.63 0.84 9.75
N ALA A 144 -34.12 2.07 9.70
CA ALA A 144 -34.77 3.18 9.00
C ALA A 144 -34.89 2.90 7.50
N HIS A 145 -33.79 2.48 6.83
CA HIS A 145 -33.84 2.13 5.41
C HIS A 145 -34.73 0.90 5.13
N TYR A 146 -34.75 -0.11 5.99
CA TYR A 146 -35.66 -1.25 5.84
C TYR A 146 -37.12 -0.83 5.87
N ARG A 147 -37.47 0.18 6.69
CA ARG A 147 -38.81 0.72 6.80
C ARG A 147 -39.19 1.63 5.62
N ASP A 148 -38.30 2.55 5.26
CA ASP A 148 -38.67 3.70 4.43
C ASP A 148 -38.09 3.65 3.00
N ASP A 149 -37.07 2.83 2.73
CA ASP A 149 -36.37 2.77 1.43
C ASP A 149 -36.68 1.47 0.65
N GLU A 150 -37.38 1.61 -0.48
CA GLU A 150 -37.70 0.47 -1.36
C GLU A 150 -36.46 -0.08 -2.10
N VAL A 151 -35.51 0.79 -2.46
CA VAL A 151 -34.29 0.39 -3.17
C VAL A 151 -33.37 -0.41 -2.25
N PHE A 152 -33.29 -0.03 -0.97
CA PHE A 152 -32.54 -0.79 0.03
C PHE A 152 -33.13 -2.19 0.25
N ARG A 153 -34.47 -2.30 0.35
CA ARG A 153 -35.14 -3.61 0.40
C ARG A 153 -34.91 -4.45 -0.85
N ASP A 154 -34.85 -3.82 -2.02
CA ASP A 154 -34.48 -4.52 -3.27
C ASP A 154 -33.03 -5.02 -3.24
N LEU A 155 -32.10 -4.19 -2.75
CA LEU A 155 -30.69 -4.54 -2.58
C LEU A 155 -30.54 -5.75 -1.65
N SER A 156 -31.13 -5.69 -0.46
CA SER A 156 -31.11 -6.80 0.50
C SER A 156 -31.68 -8.09 -0.11
N ARG A 157 -32.82 -8.02 -0.83
CA ARG A 157 -33.37 -9.18 -1.57
C ARG A 157 -32.47 -9.68 -2.69
N PHE A 158 -31.75 -8.78 -3.37
CA PHE A 158 -30.81 -9.13 -4.42
C PHE A 158 -29.61 -9.90 -3.85
N LEU A 159 -29.05 -9.44 -2.73
CA LEU A 159 -27.95 -10.09 -2.02
C LEU A 159 -28.36 -11.46 -1.46
N MET A 160 -29.55 -11.57 -0.86
CA MET A 160 -30.10 -12.85 -0.39
C MET A 160 -30.19 -13.92 -1.49
N LYS A 161 -30.56 -13.53 -2.72
CA LYS A 161 -30.58 -14.47 -3.86
C LYS A 161 -29.18 -14.99 -4.25
N LYS A 162 -28.12 -14.32 -3.79
CA LYS A 162 -26.72 -14.70 -3.99
C LYS A 162 -26.12 -15.42 -2.77
N ASN A 163 -26.96 -15.85 -1.82
CA ASN A 163 -26.55 -16.43 -0.53
C ASN A 163 -25.75 -15.46 0.35
N LEU A 164 -26.04 -14.15 0.24
CA LEU A 164 -25.52 -13.13 1.15
C LEU A 164 -26.67 -12.69 2.07
N ASN A 165 -26.47 -12.85 3.38
CA ASN A 165 -27.32 -12.41 4.47
C ASN A 165 -27.05 -10.94 4.86
N ASP A 166 -27.75 -10.50 5.90
CA ASP A 166 -27.67 -9.12 6.38
C ASP A 166 -26.31 -8.80 7.04
N ASP A 167 -25.67 -9.77 7.68
CA ASP A 167 -24.34 -9.59 8.30
C ASP A 167 -23.27 -9.25 7.26
N GLU A 168 -23.34 -9.84 6.05
CA GLU A 168 -22.43 -9.44 4.97
C GLU A 168 -22.72 -8.03 4.45
N LEU A 169 -23.98 -7.61 4.39
CA LEU A 169 -24.35 -6.24 4.03
C LEU A 169 -23.82 -5.22 5.06
N ARG A 170 -23.97 -5.52 6.35
CA ARG A 170 -23.34 -4.76 7.45
C ARG A 170 -21.83 -4.66 7.24
N GLY A 171 -21.18 -5.80 7.00
CA GLY A 171 -19.76 -5.88 6.71
C GLY A 171 -19.33 -4.99 5.53
N TYR A 172 -20.14 -4.90 4.47
CA TYR A 172 -19.87 -3.99 3.35
C TYR A 172 -20.00 -2.52 3.76
N ILE A 173 -21.06 -2.13 4.47
CA ILE A 173 -21.27 -0.74 4.94
C ILE A 173 -20.09 -0.31 5.81
N LEU A 174 -19.72 -1.12 6.80
CA LEU A 174 -18.60 -0.86 7.70
C LEU A 174 -17.27 -0.79 6.95
N ASN A 175 -17.03 -1.72 6.02
CA ASN A 175 -15.78 -1.73 5.25
C ASN A 175 -15.65 -0.52 4.31
N ILE A 176 -16.75 -0.11 3.65
CA ILE A 176 -16.76 1.09 2.81
C ILE A 176 -16.51 2.33 3.66
N SER A 177 -17.17 2.44 4.82
CA SER A 177 -16.93 3.53 5.77
C SER A 177 -15.46 3.60 6.19
N ARG A 178 -14.89 2.47 6.60
CA ARG A 178 -13.47 2.37 6.99
C ARG A 178 -12.52 2.76 5.86
N ILE A 179 -12.78 2.33 4.63
CA ILE A 179 -11.98 2.71 3.46
C ILE A 179 -12.07 4.21 3.21
N ALA A 180 -13.28 4.78 3.26
CA ALA A 180 -13.51 6.20 3.05
C ALA A 180 -12.74 7.06 4.07
N ASP A 181 -12.55 6.59 5.32
CA ASP A 181 -11.77 7.31 6.35
C ASP A 181 -10.28 7.51 6.00
N SER A 182 -9.73 6.69 5.10
CA SER A 182 -8.34 6.84 4.66
C SER A 182 -8.11 7.99 3.68
N PHE A 183 -9.18 8.53 3.08
CA PHE A 183 -9.13 9.67 2.17
C PHE A 183 -9.28 10.98 2.90
N ALA A 184 -8.75 12.08 2.34
CA ALA A 184 -8.83 13.40 2.97
C ALA A 184 -10.26 14.01 2.98
N ASP A 185 -11.09 13.63 2.01
CA ASP A 185 -12.50 14.02 1.91
C ASP A 185 -13.36 12.76 1.64
N PRO A 186 -13.81 12.06 2.71
CA PRO A 186 -14.55 10.81 2.59
C PRO A 186 -15.88 10.99 1.86
N SER A 187 -16.57 12.10 2.11
CA SER A 187 -17.87 12.39 1.50
C SER A 187 -17.74 12.57 0.00
N ARG A 188 -16.74 13.35 -0.45
CA ARG A 188 -16.45 13.50 -1.86
C ARG A 188 -16.07 12.18 -2.53
N TRP A 189 -15.27 11.34 -1.87
CA TRP A 189 -14.89 10.03 -2.39
C TRP A 189 -16.12 9.12 -2.59
N LEU A 190 -17.04 9.11 -1.61
CA LEU A 190 -18.31 8.38 -1.69
C LEU A 190 -19.20 8.91 -2.82
N ASP A 191 -19.32 10.22 -2.97
CA ASP A 191 -20.09 10.86 -4.03
C ASP A 191 -19.52 10.54 -5.42
N GLU A 192 -18.20 10.62 -5.59
CA GLU A 192 -17.51 10.26 -6.83
C GLU A 192 -17.74 8.78 -7.19
N ALA A 193 -17.71 7.87 -6.21
CA ALA A 193 -18.02 6.46 -6.40
C ALA A 193 -19.48 6.23 -6.83
N GLY A 194 -20.43 6.98 -6.28
CA GLY A 194 -21.84 6.94 -6.69
C GLY A 194 -22.08 7.47 -8.12
N ASN A 195 -21.26 8.43 -8.54
CA ASN A 195 -21.39 9.13 -9.83
C ASN A 195 -20.64 8.47 -10.99
N GLU A 196 -19.71 7.52 -10.73
CA GLU A 196 -18.98 6.80 -11.78
C GLU A 196 -19.92 6.12 -12.79
N TYR A 197 -21.12 5.72 -12.35
CA TYR A 197 -22.17 5.13 -13.19
C TYR A 197 -22.82 6.12 -14.17
N ASP A 198 -22.86 7.41 -13.83
CA ASP A 198 -23.34 8.44 -14.76
C ASP A 198 -22.32 8.65 -15.89
N ALA A 199 -21.02 8.54 -15.59
CA ALA A 199 -19.97 8.58 -16.61
C ALA A 199 -20.07 7.43 -17.63
N LEU A 200 -20.52 6.23 -17.22
CA LEU A 200 -20.82 5.13 -18.16
C LEU A 200 -21.90 5.53 -19.16
N ARG A 201 -22.99 6.17 -18.70
CA ARG A 201 -24.09 6.61 -19.58
C ARG A 201 -23.64 7.65 -20.60
N GLU A 202 -22.73 8.53 -20.21
CA GLU A 202 -22.23 9.61 -21.07
C GLU A 202 -21.15 9.14 -22.07
N ARG A 203 -20.22 8.29 -21.62
CA ARG A 203 -19.02 7.91 -22.41
C ARG A 203 -19.13 6.54 -23.06
N GLY A 204 -20.11 5.71 -22.67
CA GLY A 204 -20.30 4.34 -23.17
C GLY A 204 -19.23 3.33 -22.72
N THR A 205 -18.30 3.74 -21.85
CA THR A 205 -17.28 2.88 -21.24
C THR A 205 -16.81 3.48 -19.92
N THR A 206 -16.26 2.66 -19.03
CA THR A 206 -15.66 3.07 -17.75
C THR A 206 -14.19 2.68 -17.70
N LYS A 207 -13.43 3.30 -16.78
CA LYS A 207 -12.05 2.91 -16.48
C LYS A 207 -11.95 1.40 -16.18
N TRP A 208 -12.93 0.89 -15.44
CA TRP A 208 -13.00 -0.51 -15.05
C TRP A 208 -13.13 -1.49 -16.24
N ILE A 209 -13.87 -1.13 -17.30
CA ILE A 209 -13.99 -1.97 -18.51
C ILE A 209 -12.63 -2.10 -19.23
N GLU A 210 -11.89 -1.00 -19.34
CA GLU A 210 -10.55 -1.01 -19.93
C GLU A 210 -9.54 -1.79 -19.08
N GLU A 211 -9.60 -1.65 -17.76
CA GLU A 211 -8.79 -2.45 -16.83
C GLU A 211 -9.11 -3.93 -16.91
N TYR A 212 -10.40 -4.30 -16.97
CA TYR A 212 -10.84 -5.68 -17.15
C TYR A 212 -10.34 -6.26 -18.47
N LYS A 213 -10.41 -5.50 -19.57
CA LYS A 213 -9.87 -5.91 -20.86
C LYS A 213 -8.36 -6.13 -20.82
N LYS A 214 -7.60 -5.23 -20.17
CA LYS A 214 -6.16 -5.39 -19.96
C LYS A 214 -5.84 -6.62 -19.10
N TYR A 215 -6.63 -6.86 -18.05
CA TYR A 215 -6.53 -8.04 -17.20
C TYR A 215 -6.73 -9.32 -18.00
N ILE A 216 -7.80 -9.44 -18.79
CA ILE A 216 -8.06 -10.61 -19.64
C ILE A 216 -6.93 -10.85 -20.66
N LYS A 217 -6.41 -9.79 -21.30
CA LYS A 217 -5.25 -9.91 -22.21
C LYS A 217 -4.03 -10.48 -21.48
N THR A 218 -3.72 -9.95 -20.31
CA THR A 218 -2.56 -10.38 -19.50
C THR A 218 -2.72 -11.82 -19.04
N LEU A 219 -3.90 -12.16 -18.50
CA LEU A 219 -4.26 -13.49 -18.04
C LEU A 219 -4.13 -14.53 -19.15
N THR A 220 -4.73 -14.26 -20.31
CA THR A 220 -4.72 -15.18 -21.46
C THR A 220 -3.34 -15.30 -22.09
N GLN A 221 -2.54 -14.23 -22.11
CA GLN A 221 -1.14 -14.31 -22.52
C GLN A 221 -0.32 -15.21 -21.57
N GLY A 222 -0.49 -15.07 -20.26
CA GLY A 222 0.15 -15.96 -19.29
C GLY A 222 -0.25 -17.42 -19.48
N TYR A 223 -1.54 -17.69 -19.71
CA TYR A 223 -2.03 -19.04 -19.96
C TYR A 223 -1.62 -19.63 -21.31
N TYR A 224 -1.42 -18.79 -22.33
CA TYR A 224 -0.80 -19.21 -23.59
C TYR A 224 0.62 -19.75 -23.34
N GLU A 225 1.45 -18.99 -22.63
CA GLU A 225 2.83 -19.39 -22.33
C GLU A 225 2.88 -20.62 -21.43
N TYR A 226 2.04 -20.66 -20.39
CA TYR A 226 1.90 -21.82 -19.51
C TYR A 226 1.54 -23.09 -20.29
N SER A 227 0.49 -23.02 -21.13
CA SER A 227 0.01 -24.17 -21.89
C SER A 227 1.05 -24.65 -22.91
N ARG A 228 1.82 -23.73 -23.52
CA ARG A 228 2.94 -24.09 -24.41
C ARG A 228 4.06 -24.80 -23.67
N LYS A 229 4.53 -24.24 -22.55
CA LYS A 229 5.57 -24.87 -21.71
C LYS A 229 5.13 -26.26 -21.26
N LEU A 230 3.87 -26.41 -20.87
CA LEU A 230 3.32 -27.69 -20.46
C LEU A 230 3.23 -28.70 -21.62
N ALA A 231 2.87 -28.25 -22.83
CA ALA A 231 2.90 -29.09 -24.03
C ALA A 231 4.32 -29.64 -24.28
N ASP A 232 5.32 -28.75 -24.31
CA ASP A 232 6.73 -29.11 -24.54
C ASP A 232 7.22 -30.10 -23.46
N LYS A 233 6.88 -29.84 -22.20
CA LYS A 233 7.21 -30.71 -21.05
C LYS A 233 6.58 -32.10 -21.17
N MET A 234 5.33 -32.22 -21.61
CA MET A 234 4.70 -33.53 -21.83
C MET A 234 5.40 -34.32 -22.94
N LEU A 235 5.85 -33.64 -24.00
CA LEU A 235 6.59 -34.28 -25.08
C LEU A 235 7.97 -34.75 -24.64
N GLU A 236 8.66 -33.95 -23.83
CA GLU A 236 9.99 -34.29 -23.28
C GLU A 236 9.92 -35.46 -22.30
N GLU A 237 9.01 -35.41 -21.32
CA GLU A 237 8.91 -36.43 -20.27
C GLU A 237 8.38 -37.77 -20.77
N LEU A 238 7.35 -37.75 -21.62
CA LEU A 238 6.65 -38.97 -22.06
C LEU A 238 7.08 -39.45 -23.44
N GLY A 239 7.73 -38.61 -24.25
CA GLY A 239 8.03 -38.94 -25.66
C GLY A 239 8.89 -40.20 -25.84
N GLN A 240 9.72 -40.53 -24.85
CA GLN A 240 10.57 -41.73 -24.84
C GLN A 240 9.87 -42.98 -24.25
N VAL A 241 8.80 -42.79 -23.48
CA VAL A 241 8.12 -43.87 -22.73
C VAL A 241 6.82 -44.28 -23.42
N ASP A 242 5.99 -43.31 -23.80
CA ASP A 242 4.73 -43.49 -24.52
C ASP A 242 4.51 -42.31 -25.48
N THR A 243 5.03 -42.48 -26.70
CA THR A 243 4.99 -41.45 -27.75
C THR A 243 3.56 -41.10 -28.17
N GLU A 244 2.61 -42.06 -28.13
CA GLU A 244 1.24 -41.81 -28.54
C GLU A 244 0.51 -40.93 -27.51
N THR A 245 0.67 -41.22 -26.22
CA THR A 245 0.09 -40.41 -25.14
C THR A 245 0.74 -39.04 -25.05
N ALA A 246 2.06 -38.97 -25.21
CA ALA A 246 2.81 -37.71 -25.28
C ALA A 246 2.26 -36.79 -26.38
N GLN A 247 2.07 -37.32 -27.60
CA GLN A 247 1.56 -36.54 -28.73
C GLN A 247 0.12 -36.07 -28.50
N LYS A 248 -0.75 -36.92 -27.92
CA LYS A 248 -2.15 -36.53 -27.61
C LYS A 248 -2.22 -35.40 -26.60
N LEU A 249 -1.40 -35.45 -25.55
CA LEU A 249 -1.33 -34.40 -24.53
C LEU A 249 -0.72 -33.11 -25.12
N TYR A 250 0.35 -33.22 -25.91
CA TYR A 250 0.94 -32.10 -26.63
C TYR A 250 -0.09 -31.39 -27.53
N ASP A 251 -0.77 -32.13 -28.39
CA ASP A 251 -1.78 -31.59 -29.31
C ASP A 251 -2.98 -30.96 -28.59
N MET A 252 -3.30 -31.45 -27.38
CA MET A 252 -4.31 -30.86 -26.51
C MET A 252 -3.83 -29.51 -25.95
N TYR A 253 -2.66 -29.47 -25.32
CA TYR A 253 -2.13 -28.25 -24.72
C TYR A 253 -1.77 -27.18 -25.75
N ILE A 254 -1.31 -27.55 -26.95
CA ILE A 254 -1.14 -26.60 -28.07
C ILE A 254 -2.50 -26.04 -28.51
N SER A 255 -3.55 -26.87 -28.56
CA SER A 255 -4.90 -26.39 -28.87
C SER A 255 -5.40 -25.42 -27.82
N ASP A 256 -5.17 -25.71 -26.53
CA ASP A 256 -5.54 -24.82 -25.43
C ASP A 256 -4.76 -23.49 -25.53
N ALA A 257 -3.45 -23.54 -25.82
CA ALA A 257 -2.63 -22.36 -26.06
C ALA A 257 -3.16 -21.51 -27.24
N MET A 258 -3.53 -22.14 -28.36
CA MET A 258 -4.08 -21.42 -29.52
C MET A 258 -5.39 -20.69 -29.18
N ILE A 259 -6.25 -21.28 -28.34
CA ILE A 259 -7.46 -20.62 -27.84
C ILE A 259 -7.06 -19.36 -27.05
N MET A 260 -6.13 -19.50 -26.10
CA MET A 260 -5.66 -18.37 -25.27
C MET A 260 -5.08 -17.23 -26.10
N ARG A 261 -4.21 -17.56 -27.07
CA ARG A 261 -3.64 -16.60 -28.01
C ARG A 261 -4.72 -15.89 -28.83
N THR A 262 -5.71 -16.64 -29.31
CA THR A 262 -6.80 -16.06 -30.10
C THR A 262 -7.56 -15.02 -29.27
N ILE A 263 -7.78 -15.29 -27.97
CA ILE A 263 -8.42 -14.34 -27.06
C ILE A 263 -7.53 -13.11 -26.83
N SER A 264 -6.25 -13.29 -26.52
CA SER A 264 -5.34 -12.18 -26.17
C SER A 264 -5.10 -11.20 -27.33
N GLU A 265 -5.14 -11.68 -28.56
CA GLU A 265 -4.98 -10.89 -29.79
C GLU A 265 -6.23 -10.08 -30.17
N GLN A 266 -7.38 -10.27 -29.51
CA GLN A 266 -8.59 -9.48 -29.82
C GLN A 266 -8.54 -8.08 -29.21
N ASP A 267 -9.23 -7.14 -29.88
CA ASP A 267 -9.33 -5.74 -29.44
C ASP A 267 -10.64 -5.38 -28.76
N SER A 268 -11.63 -6.28 -28.70
CA SER A 268 -12.89 -6.04 -27.98
C SER A 268 -13.28 -7.26 -27.15
N LEU A 269 -13.96 -7.03 -26.02
CA LEU A 269 -14.44 -8.06 -25.11
C LEU A 269 -15.47 -8.97 -25.79
N LEU A 270 -16.31 -8.45 -26.68
CA LEU A 270 -17.21 -9.28 -27.48
C LEU A 270 -16.44 -10.34 -28.29
N LYS A 271 -15.37 -9.96 -28.99
CA LYS A 271 -14.54 -10.89 -29.76
C LYS A 271 -13.79 -11.85 -28.86
N MET A 272 -13.31 -11.38 -27.69
CA MET A 272 -12.69 -12.23 -26.67
C MET A 272 -13.66 -13.29 -26.14
N SER A 273 -14.89 -12.87 -25.82
CA SER A 273 -15.97 -13.75 -25.36
C SER A 273 -16.31 -14.79 -26.42
N ASP A 274 -16.43 -14.40 -27.69
CA ASP A 274 -16.70 -15.35 -28.76
C ASP A 274 -15.56 -16.33 -28.99
N ALA A 275 -14.31 -15.86 -28.93
CA ALA A 275 -13.13 -16.74 -28.99
C ALA A 275 -13.09 -17.74 -27.82
N SER A 276 -13.52 -17.33 -26.62
CA SER A 276 -13.56 -18.20 -25.44
C SER A 276 -14.55 -19.38 -25.56
N LYS A 277 -15.57 -19.25 -26.42
CA LYS A 277 -16.59 -20.29 -26.68
C LYS A 277 -16.07 -21.40 -27.60
N THR A 278 -14.82 -21.32 -28.06
CA THR A 278 -14.17 -22.35 -28.87
C THR A 278 -14.20 -23.71 -28.16
N LYS A 279 -14.49 -24.78 -28.93
CA LYS A 279 -14.57 -26.13 -28.37
C LYS A 279 -13.18 -26.64 -27.95
N TRP A 280 -13.05 -26.96 -26.66
CA TRP A 280 -11.84 -27.54 -26.09
C TRP A 280 -11.70 -29.02 -26.42
N LYS A 281 -10.46 -29.49 -26.62
CA LYS A 281 -10.17 -30.93 -26.78
C LYS A 281 -10.43 -31.71 -25.48
N ASN A 282 -10.82 -32.96 -25.59
CA ASN A 282 -11.01 -33.83 -24.41
C ASN A 282 -9.65 -34.21 -23.81
N PHE A 283 -9.60 -34.29 -22.48
CA PHE A 283 -8.40 -34.78 -21.79
C PHE A 283 -8.32 -36.32 -21.92
N PRO A 284 -7.22 -36.89 -22.44
CA PRO A 284 -7.07 -38.34 -22.66
C PRO A 284 -6.80 -39.07 -21.34
N ARG A 285 -7.76 -39.05 -20.40
CA ARG A 285 -7.55 -39.44 -19.00
C ARG A 285 -7.08 -40.87 -18.80
N LYS A 286 -7.61 -41.83 -19.58
CA LYS A 286 -7.23 -43.25 -19.45
C LYS A 286 -5.76 -43.46 -19.80
N GLN A 287 -5.35 -42.97 -20.96
CA GLN A 287 -3.96 -43.06 -21.41
C GLN A 287 -3.01 -42.26 -20.51
N ALA A 288 -3.46 -41.09 -20.05
CA ALA A 288 -2.66 -40.25 -19.15
C ALA A 288 -2.42 -40.91 -17.79
N VAL A 289 -3.36 -41.66 -17.22
CA VAL A 289 -3.17 -42.38 -15.93
C VAL A 289 -2.24 -43.59 -16.09
N GLU A 290 -2.15 -44.16 -17.29
CA GLU A 290 -1.21 -45.25 -17.57
C GLU A 290 0.23 -44.72 -17.75
N ALA A 291 0.38 -43.52 -18.31
CA ALA A 291 1.67 -42.87 -18.55
C ALA A 291 2.16 -41.97 -17.39
N LEU A 292 1.25 -41.46 -16.56
CA LEU A 292 1.49 -40.58 -15.42
C LEU A 292 0.74 -41.13 -14.21
N ASP A 293 1.27 -40.93 -13.00
CA ASP A 293 0.55 -41.32 -11.79
C ASP A 293 -0.81 -40.59 -11.65
N GLU A 294 -1.77 -41.24 -10.97
CA GLU A 294 -3.15 -40.75 -10.85
C GLU A 294 -3.22 -39.38 -10.16
N GLU A 295 -2.33 -39.10 -9.21
CA GLU A 295 -2.28 -37.84 -8.48
C GLU A 295 -1.90 -36.69 -9.40
N ARG A 296 -0.89 -36.90 -10.25
CA ARG A 296 -0.45 -35.92 -11.25
C ARG A 296 -1.51 -35.67 -12.31
N VAL A 297 -2.20 -36.70 -12.80
CA VAL A 297 -3.33 -36.53 -13.72
C VAL A 297 -4.45 -35.70 -13.10
N LYS A 298 -4.76 -35.93 -11.81
CA LYS A 298 -5.75 -35.14 -11.08
C LYS A 298 -5.34 -33.66 -10.99
N ARG A 299 -4.08 -33.37 -10.66
CA ARG A 299 -3.54 -31.99 -10.65
C ARG A 299 -3.69 -31.31 -12.02
N LEU A 300 -3.20 -31.95 -13.08
CA LEU A 300 -3.28 -31.41 -14.45
C LEU A 300 -4.71 -31.18 -14.93
N THR A 301 -5.64 -32.06 -14.55
CA THR A 301 -7.06 -31.90 -14.86
C THR A 301 -7.63 -30.68 -14.14
N ASN A 302 -7.37 -30.53 -12.84
CA ASN A 302 -7.86 -29.41 -12.04
C ASN A 302 -7.30 -28.06 -12.53
N GLU A 303 -6.01 -28.00 -12.83
CA GLU A 303 -5.37 -26.81 -13.42
C GLU A 303 -6.03 -26.43 -14.74
N ARG A 304 -6.19 -27.40 -15.65
CA ARG A 304 -6.83 -27.17 -16.95
C ARG A 304 -8.29 -26.72 -16.82
N ASP A 305 -9.04 -27.28 -15.88
CA ASP A 305 -10.43 -26.87 -15.64
C ASP A 305 -10.51 -25.46 -15.04
N THR A 306 -9.54 -25.08 -14.20
CA THR A 306 -9.38 -23.70 -13.71
C THR A 306 -9.12 -22.73 -14.86
N LEU A 307 -8.21 -23.06 -15.78
CA LEU A 307 -7.94 -22.28 -17.00
C LEU A 307 -9.22 -22.08 -17.82
N LYS A 308 -9.94 -23.16 -18.12
CA LYS A 308 -11.21 -23.11 -18.85
C LYS A 308 -12.23 -22.20 -18.18
N GLN A 309 -12.39 -22.36 -16.88
CA GLN A 309 -13.40 -21.61 -16.13
C GLN A 309 -13.08 -20.11 -16.12
N SER A 310 -11.80 -19.75 -16.04
CA SER A 310 -11.36 -18.34 -16.01
C SER A 310 -11.66 -17.56 -17.30
N VAL A 311 -11.68 -18.23 -18.46
CA VAL A 311 -11.98 -17.58 -19.76
C VAL A 311 -13.43 -17.77 -20.20
N LYS A 312 -14.13 -18.78 -19.67
CA LYS A 312 -15.54 -19.02 -19.97
C LYS A 312 -16.45 -17.88 -19.46
N THR A 313 -15.98 -17.14 -18.47
CA THR A 313 -16.69 -16.01 -17.84
C THR A 313 -16.32 -14.65 -18.45
N ILE A 314 -15.76 -14.62 -19.67
CA ILE A 314 -15.49 -13.34 -20.35
C ILE A 314 -16.82 -12.75 -20.82
N TYR A 315 -17.26 -11.70 -20.13
CA TYR A 315 -18.39 -10.85 -20.51
C TYR A 315 -18.00 -9.91 -21.64
N SER A 316 -18.93 -9.71 -22.58
CA SER A 316 -18.87 -8.66 -23.60
C SER A 316 -19.11 -7.27 -23.01
N GLU A 317 -18.77 -6.21 -23.76
CA GLU A 317 -19.03 -4.83 -23.34
C GLU A 317 -20.51 -4.57 -23.04
N GLU A 318 -21.42 -5.08 -23.88
CA GLU A 318 -22.87 -4.90 -23.70
C GLU A 318 -23.40 -5.62 -22.45
N GLU A 319 -22.89 -6.82 -22.16
CA GLU A 319 -23.26 -7.56 -20.95
C GLU A 319 -22.78 -6.83 -19.69
N LEU A 320 -21.54 -6.36 -19.68
CA LEU A 320 -21.00 -5.57 -18.57
C LEU A 320 -21.78 -4.26 -18.40
N GLN A 321 -22.05 -3.54 -19.47
CA GLN A 321 -22.81 -2.29 -19.41
C GLN A 321 -24.19 -2.52 -18.80
N LYS A 322 -24.90 -3.57 -19.23
CA LYS A 322 -26.22 -3.91 -18.69
C LYS A 322 -26.18 -4.27 -17.20
N GLU A 323 -25.18 -5.04 -16.77
CA GLU A 323 -24.99 -5.38 -15.36
C GLU A 323 -24.68 -4.13 -14.52
N ILE A 324 -23.82 -3.24 -15.04
CA ILE A 324 -23.48 -1.97 -14.39
C ILE A 324 -24.73 -1.08 -14.27
N GLU A 325 -25.51 -0.92 -15.34
CA GLU A 325 -26.76 -0.15 -15.33
C GLU A 325 -27.79 -0.71 -14.34
N THR A 326 -27.91 -2.03 -14.27
CA THR A 326 -28.84 -2.71 -13.35
C THR A 326 -28.41 -2.55 -11.90
N SER A 327 -27.10 -2.52 -11.65
CA SER A 327 -26.50 -2.42 -10.32
C SER A 327 -26.35 -0.97 -9.83
N ALA A 328 -26.34 0.01 -10.74
CA ALA A 328 -26.12 1.43 -10.43
C ALA A 328 -27.06 1.95 -9.33
N LYS A 329 -28.35 1.58 -9.39
CA LYS A 329 -29.33 1.99 -8.36
C LYS A 329 -28.98 1.47 -6.97
N TYR A 330 -28.41 0.26 -6.89
CA TYR A 330 -28.02 -0.35 -5.63
C TYR A 330 -26.76 0.26 -5.06
N ILE A 331 -25.81 0.62 -5.93
CA ILE A 331 -24.58 1.27 -5.50
C ILE A 331 -24.87 2.69 -5.01
N LYS A 332 -25.72 3.46 -5.72
CA LYS A 332 -26.18 4.77 -5.24
C LYS A 332 -26.88 4.66 -3.88
N CYS A 333 -27.77 3.68 -3.72
CA CYS A 333 -28.42 3.40 -2.43
C CYS A 333 -27.39 3.07 -1.34
N LEU A 334 -26.41 2.19 -1.62
CA LEU A 334 -25.37 1.82 -0.66
C LEU A 334 -24.49 3.02 -0.26
N VAL A 335 -24.12 3.88 -1.22
CA VAL A 335 -23.39 5.13 -0.95
C VAL A 335 -24.21 6.04 -0.03
N THR A 336 -25.50 6.22 -0.29
CA THR A 336 -26.40 6.99 0.57
C THR A 336 -26.44 6.42 2.00
N VAL A 337 -26.65 5.11 2.15
CA VAL A 337 -26.69 4.44 3.46
C VAL A 337 -25.38 4.62 4.22
N VAL A 338 -24.23 4.45 3.55
CA VAL A 338 -22.91 4.64 4.17
C VAL A 338 -22.71 6.10 4.61
N SER A 339 -23.10 7.07 3.78
CA SER A 339 -23.01 8.49 4.11
C SER A 339 -23.89 8.84 5.32
N GLU A 340 -25.13 8.36 5.34
CA GLU A 340 -26.06 8.57 6.46
C GLU A 340 -25.56 7.91 7.74
N PHE A 341 -25.04 6.68 7.65
CA PHE A 341 -24.39 5.98 8.76
C PHE A 341 -23.20 6.78 9.33
N ARG A 342 -22.30 7.26 8.47
CA ARG A 342 -21.14 8.06 8.89
C ARG A 342 -21.57 9.36 9.59
N GLU A 343 -22.58 10.03 9.06
CA GLU A 343 -23.11 11.26 9.65
C GLU A 343 -23.77 10.99 11.01
N ALA A 344 -24.56 9.92 11.13
CA ALA A 344 -25.18 9.50 12.38
C ALA A 344 -24.12 9.14 13.43
N LEU A 345 -23.09 8.38 13.05
CA LEU A 345 -22.02 7.97 13.94
C LEU A 345 -21.23 9.18 14.45
N LEU A 346 -20.89 10.13 13.58
CA LEU A 346 -20.20 11.36 13.99
C LEU A 346 -21.04 12.18 14.98
N LYS A 347 -22.37 12.28 14.77
CA LYS A 347 -23.26 12.99 15.70
C LYS A 347 -23.29 12.34 17.09
N GLU A 348 -23.30 11.02 17.19
CA GLU A 348 -23.24 10.33 18.48
C GLU A 348 -21.88 10.50 19.18
N LYS A 349 -20.78 10.45 18.41
CA LYS A 349 -19.43 10.77 18.90
C LYS A 349 -19.34 12.19 19.48
N GLU A 350 -19.87 13.18 18.76
CA GLU A 350 -19.92 14.56 19.20
C GLU A 350 -20.73 14.75 20.49
N LYS A 351 -21.88 14.09 20.64
CA LYS A 351 -22.69 14.12 21.87
C LYS A 351 -21.93 13.59 23.09
N CYS A 352 -21.12 12.56 22.87
CA CYS A 352 -20.32 11.93 23.93
C CYS A 352 -19.01 12.68 24.22
N GLY A 353 -18.56 13.56 23.33
CA GLY A 353 -17.25 14.20 23.40
C GLY A 353 -16.09 13.21 23.28
N LYS A 354 -16.33 12.06 22.65
CA LYS A 354 -15.36 10.98 22.43
C LYS A 354 -15.20 10.73 20.93
N TYR A 355 -13.99 10.45 20.47
CA TYR A 355 -13.67 10.33 19.04
C TYR A 355 -12.69 9.19 18.76
N GLU A 356 -12.53 8.82 17.50
CA GLU A 356 -11.44 7.97 17.01
C GLU A 356 -10.26 8.83 16.51
N PHE A 357 -9.07 8.22 16.36
CA PHE A 357 -7.91 8.92 15.79
C PHE A 357 -8.14 9.40 14.36
N SER A 358 -8.95 8.68 13.57
CA SER A 358 -9.35 9.11 12.23
C SER A 358 -10.11 10.43 12.30
N ASP A 359 -11.09 10.56 13.19
CA ASP A 359 -11.88 11.79 13.36
C ASP A 359 -11.00 13.00 13.70
N ILE A 360 -10.00 12.81 14.58
CA ILE A 360 -9.02 13.84 14.94
C ILE A 360 -8.14 14.21 13.74
N SER A 361 -7.75 13.23 12.92
CA SER A 361 -6.96 13.47 11.71
C SER A 361 -7.75 14.27 10.66
N HIS A 362 -9.04 13.93 10.49
CA HIS A 362 -9.98 14.68 9.64
C HIS A 362 -10.21 16.10 10.16
N ALA A 363 -10.40 16.27 11.47
CA ALA A 363 -10.55 17.59 12.09
C ALA A 363 -9.28 18.44 11.92
N ALA A 364 -8.09 17.85 12.10
CA ALA A 364 -6.82 18.52 11.83
C ALA A 364 -6.72 18.95 10.37
N TYR A 365 -7.08 18.07 9.42
CA TYR A 365 -7.05 18.42 8.00
C TYR A 365 -7.96 19.60 7.68
N ARG A 366 -9.21 19.64 8.20
CA ARG A 366 -10.12 20.78 8.04
C ARG A 366 -9.58 22.08 8.62
N VAL A 367 -8.81 22.01 9.71
CA VAL A 367 -8.11 23.19 10.27
C VAL A 367 -7.01 23.66 9.32
N LEU A 368 -6.29 22.76 8.67
CA LEU A 368 -5.10 23.05 7.89
C LEU A 368 -5.40 23.38 6.42
N TYR A 369 -6.53 22.92 5.88
CA TYR A 369 -6.85 23.00 4.46
C TYR A 369 -8.30 23.41 4.22
N ASP A 370 -8.50 24.35 3.29
CA ASP A 370 -9.81 24.78 2.82
C ASP A 370 -10.16 23.99 1.56
N THR A 371 -11.03 22.99 1.70
CA THR A 371 -11.44 22.10 0.60
C THR A 371 -12.29 22.81 -0.47
N GLU A 372 -13.06 23.84 -0.10
CA GLU A 372 -13.87 24.62 -1.04
C GLU A 372 -12.98 25.47 -1.96
N LYS A 373 -11.95 26.12 -1.39
CA LYS A 373 -10.98 26.92 -2.15
C LYS A 373 -9.85 26.09 -2.74
N ASN A 374 -9.76 24.82 -2.36
CA ASN A 374 -8.67 23.91 -2.70
C ASN A 374 -7.29 24.53 -2.43
N CYS A 375 -7.09 25.07 -1.23
CA CYS A 375 -5.82 25.65 -0.82
C CYS A 375 -5.58 25.54 0.70
N PRO A 376 -4.32 25.63 1.18
CA PRO A 376 -4.04 25.68 2.62
C PRO A 376 -4.79 26.82 3.31
N SER A 377 -5.32 26.53 4.50
CA SER A 377 -5.97 27.52 5.36
C SER A 377 -4.96 28.55 5.87
N GLU A 378 -5.43 29.56 6.61
CA GLU A 378 -4.52 30.47 7.32
C GLU A 378 -3.62 29.73 8.31
N THR A 379 -4.16 28.75 9.04
CA THR A 379 -3.38 27.90 9.95
C THR A 379 -2.39 27.04 9.18
N GLY A 380 -2.78 26.43 8.06
CA GLY A 380 -1.88 25.66 7.20
C GLY A 380 -0.70 26.50 6.69
N ARG A 381 -0.96 27.72 6.22
CA ARG A 381 0.08 28.67 5.81
C ARG A 381 1.00 29.06 6.96
N ARG A 382 0.45 29.35 8.14
CA ARG A 382 1.24 29.65 9.35
C ARG A 382 2.15 28.48 9.73
N MET A 383 1.66 27.24 9.65
CA MET A 383 2.48 26.05 9.90
C MET A 383 3.59 25.91 8.86
N ALA A 384 3.29 26.14 7.57
CA ALA A 384 4.31 26.14 6.52
C ALA A 384 5.39 27.21 6.74
N ASP A 385 5.04 28.37 7.31
CA ASP A 385 6.00 29.40 7.69
C ASP A 385 6.90 28.99 8.88
N ILE A 386 6.41 28.13 9.77
CA ILE A 386 7.20 27.57 10.89
C ILE A 386 8.10 26.44 10.38
N TYR A 387 7.52 25.44 9.70
CA TYR A 387 8.25 24.27 9.26
C TYR A 387 9.06 24.56 8.00
N LYS A 388 10.36 24.80 8.17
CA LYS A 388 11.31 24.95 7.07
C LYS A 388 11.56 23.62 6.38
N TYR A 389 11.57 22.53 7.12
CA TYR A 389 11.76 21.18 6.59
C TYR A 389 10.76 20.20 7.23
N ILE A 390 10.25 19.28 6.41
CA ILE A 390 9.40 18.18 6.87
C ILE A 390 10.10 16.86 6.53
N TYR A 391 10.29 16.00 7.52
CA TYR A 391 10.91 14.68 7.38
C TYR A 391 9.88 13.60 7.68
N ILE A 392 9.74 12.62 6.79
CA ILE A 392 8.84 11.49 6.95
C ILE A 392 9.64 10.19 6.87
N ASP A 393 9.60 9.40 7.93
CA ASP A 393 10.14 8.04 7.96
C ASP A 393 9.03 7.01 7.68
N GLU A 394 9.40 5.86 7.13
CA GLU A 394 8.49 4.79 6.69
C GLU A 394 7.35 5.28 5.78
N TYR A 395 7.69 6.12 4.81
CA TYR A 395 6.71 6.76 3.92
C TYR A 395 5.83 5.77 3.15
N GLN A 396 6.30 4.54 2.89
CA GLN A 396 5.53 3.50 2.20
C GLN A 396 4.24 3.07 2.94
N ASP A 397 4.13 3.39 4.23
CA ASP A 397 2.99 3.03 5.06
C ASP A 397 2.01 4.20 5.28
N SER A 398 2.16 5.28 4.50
CA SER A 398 1.27 6.44 4.52
C SER A 398 -0.04 6.16 3.78
N ASN A 399 -1.10 6.91 4.11
CA ASN A 399 -2.37 6.94 3.38
C ASN A 399 -2.66 8.34 2.81
N ASP A 400 -3.76 8.47 2.06
CA ASP A 400 -4.14 9.73 1.39
C ASP A 400 -4.40 10.87 2.38
N LEU A 401 -5.10 10.63 3.49
CA LEU A 401 -5.35 11.64 4.51
C LEU A 401 -4.04 12.19 5.11
N GLN A 402 -3.12 11.31 5.49
CA GLN A 402 -1.82 11.70 6.06
C GLN A 402 -1.00 12.50 5.06
N GLU A 403 -0.93 12.05 3.80
CA GLU A 403 -0.28 12.78 2.71
C GLU A 403 -0.86 14.20 2.56
N ASN A 404 -2.18 14.34 2.59
CA ASN A 404 -2.84 15.64 2.47
C ASN A 404 -2.62 16.54 3.70
N VAL A 405 -2.58 15.98 4.92
CA VAL A 405 -2.22 16.72 6.13
C VAL A 405 -0.80 17.29 6.02
N ILE A 406 0.17 16.49 5.56
CA ILE A 406 1.54 16.96 5.35
C ILE A 406 1.57 18.05 4.26
N ASN A 407 0.90 17.82 3.14
CA ASN A 407 0.86 18.77 2.02
C ASN A 407 0.19 20.11 2.38
N ALA A 408 -0.70 20.12 3.38
CA ALA A 408 -1.34 21.33 3.88
C ALA A 408 -0.41 22.22 4.73
N VAL A 409 0.64 21.63 5.33
CA VAL A 409 1.64 22.35 6.16
C VAL A 409 3.00 22.47 5.48
N ALA A 410 3.13 21.96 4.26
CA ALA A 410 4.36 22.05 3.49
C ALA A 410 4.51 23.43 2.81
N ARG A 411 5.77 23.86 2.64
CA ARG A 411 6.10 25.08 1.92
C ARG A 411 5.94 24.87 0.42
N ARG A 412 5.60 25.97 -0.25
CA ARG A 412 5.45 26.01 -1.70
C ARG A 412 6.41 27.01 -2.31
N ASP A 413 6.91 26.71 -3.50
CA ASP A 413 7.69 27.63 -4.31
C ASP A 413 6.81 28.69 -5.01
N ALA A 414 7.42 29.52 -5.85
CA ALA A 414 6.74 30.59 -6.57
C ALA A 414 5.68 30.08 -7.56
N ASP A 415 5.82 28.83 -8.04
CA ASP A 415 4.91 28.18 -8.97
C ASP A 415 3.82 27.36 -8.24
N GLY A 416 3.87 27.32 -6.89
CA GLY A 416 2.89 26.66 -6.04
C GLY A 416 3.20 25.20 -5.72
N TYR A 417 4.35 24.67 -6.15
CA TYR A 417 4.76 23.29 -5.89
C TYR A 417 5.40 23.15 -4.52
N ILE A 418 5.11 22.03 -3.86
CA ILE A 418 5.68 21.71 -2.55
C ILE A 418 7.18 21.46 -2.72
N ASN A 419 8.01 22.01 -1.82
CA ASN A 419 9.46 22.02 -2.04
C ASN A 419 10.33 21.77 -0.79
N ASN A 420 9.75 21.29 0.31
CA ASN A 420 10.47 21.10 1.57
C ASN A 420 10.19 19.77 2.28
N VAL A 421 9.65 18.79 1.56
CA VAL A 421 9.32 17.47 2.12
C VAL A 421 10.39 16.45 1.74
N PHE A 422 10.96 15.81 2.76
CA PHE A 422 11.93 14.74 2.66
C PHE A 422 11.29 13.44 3.14
N MET A 423 11.11 12.49 2.24
CA MET A 423 10.45 11.21 2.48
C MET A 423 11.46 10.09 2.40
N VAL A 424 11.41 9.14 3.32
CA VAL A 424 12.23 7.94 3.25
C VAL A 424 11.37 6.71 3.44
N GLY A 425 11.51 5.73 2.55
CA GLY A 425 10.65 4.56 2.53
C GLY A 425 11.23 3.43 1.68
N ASP A 426 10.56 2.28 1.72
CA ASP A 426 10.85 1.15 0.84
C ASP A 426 9.56 0.41 0.51
N ILE A 427 9.09 0.49 -0.74
CA ILE A 427 7.88 -0.23 -1.19
C ILE A 427 7.95 -1.72 -0.87
N LYS A 428 9.15 -2.32 -0.96
CA LYS A 428 9.37 -3.75 -0.69
C LYS A 428 9.06 -4.15 0.75
N GLN A 429 8.96 -3.17 1.66
CA GLN A 429 8.69 -3.36 3.08
C GLN A 429 7.28 -2.90 3.47
N SER A 430 6.44 -2.48 2.52
CA SER A 430 5.05 -2.10 2.83
C SER A 430 4.22 -3.33 3.15
N ILE A 431 3.83 -3.45 4.42
CA ILE A 431 3.03 -4.57 4.95
C ILE A 431 1.73 -4.13 5.61
N TYR A 432 1.47 -2.81 5.69
CA TYR A 432 0.32 -2.24 6.39
C TYR A 432 -0.89 -1.93 5.50
N ARG A 433 -1.04 -2.59 4.34
CA ARG A 433 -2.22 -2.41 3.48
C ARG A 433 -3.54 -2.72 4.18
N PHE A 434 -3.55 -3.62 5.17
CA PHE A 434 -4.73 -3.89 6.01
C PHE A 434 -5.14 -2.70 6.90
N ARG A 435 -4.24 -1.74 7.13
CA ARG A 435 -4.49 -0.43 7.75
C ARG A 435 -4.73 0.67 6.71
N LEU A 436 -5.00 0.29 5.46
CA LEU A 436 -5.25 1.20 4.33
C LEU A 436 -4.05 2.08 3.95
N ALA A 437 -2.83 1.63 4.25
CA ALA A 437 -1.63 2.20 3.65
C ALA A 437 -1.67 2.05 2.12
N ARG A 438 -1.22 3.10 1.42
CA ARG A 438 -1.20 3.21 -0.05
C ARG A 438 0.25 3.22 -0.55
N PRO A 439 0.92 2.05 -0.70
CA PRO A 439 2.26 2.00 -1.29
C PRO A 439 2.31 2.57 -2.72
N ASP A 440 1.17 2.62 -3.41
CA ASP A 440 1.02 3.26 -4.71
C ASP A 440 1.41 4.75 -4.68
N LEU A 441 1.18 5.47 -3.57
CA LEU A 441 1.62 6.87 -3.43
C LEU A 441 3.15 6.99 -3.53
N PHE A 442 3.87 6.03 -2.93
CA PHE A 442 5.32 5.97 -3.06
C PHE A 442 5.71 5.69 -4.51
N ALA A 443 5.10 4.67 -5.14
CA ALA A 443 5.43 4.25 -6.49
C ALA A 443 5.17 5.36 -7.52
N GLU A 444 4.03 6.04 -7.43
CA GLU A 444 3.67 7.19 -8.27
C GLU A 444 4.67 8.34 -8.13
N LYS A 445 5.06 8.70 -6.89
CA LYS A 445 6.08 9.73 -6.66
C LYS A 445 7.45 9.31 -7.19
N ALA A 446 7.84 8.06 -6.98
CA ALA A 446 9.11 7.54 -7.49
C ALA A 446 9.16 7.61 -9.03
N ASP A 447 8.11 7.14 -9.71
CA ASP A 447 8.01 7.19 -11.17
C ASP A 447 8.01 8.67 -11.67
N ASN A 448 7.29 9.58 -11.02
CA ASN A 448 7.29 11.01 -11.37
C ASN A 448 8.67 11.67 -11.18
N TYR A 449 9.35 11.38 -10.07
CA TYR A 449 10.64 12.01 -9.73
C TYR A 449 11.76 11.50 -10.64
N VAL A 450 11.69 10.24 -11.08
CA VAL A 450 12.60 9.70 -12.11
C VAL A 450 12.43 10.45 -13.44
N ASN A 451 11.21 10.86 -13.77
CA ASN A 451 10.91 11.65 -14.96
C ASN A 451 11.19 13.15 -14.79
N GLY A 452 11.71 13.57 -13.62
CA GLY A 452 12.06 14.96 -13.33
C GLY A 452 10.88 15.86 -12.95
N GLU A 453 9.75 15.28 -12.55
CA GLU A 453 8.53 16.01 -12.19
C GLU A 453 8.30 16.01 -10.67
N GLY A 454 8.29 17.18 -10.04
CA GLY A 454 7.81 17.35 -8.65
C GLY A 454 8.77 16.98 -7.52
N GLY A 455 10.00 16.53 -7.83
CA GLY A 455 11.04 16.22 -6.84
C GLY A 455 12.20 15.39 -7.39
N ARG A 456 13.02 14.86 -6.49
CA ARG A 456 14.19 14.03 -6.80
C ARG A 456 14.13 12.69 -6.05
N LEU A 457 14.40 11.60 -6.77
CA LEU A 457 14.55 10.26 -6.20
C LEU A 457 16.04 9.97 -5.94
N ILE A 458 16.37 9.45 -4.75
CA ILE A 458 17.70 8.95 -4.41
C ILE A 458 17.56 7.50 -3.89
N SER A 459 18.37 6.58 -4.40
CA SER A 459 18.31 5.15 -4.04
C SER A 459 19.45 4.76 -3.11
N LEU A 460 19.14 4.10 -1.99
CA LEU A 460 20.11 3.49 -1.08
C LEU A 460 19.96 1.97 -1.09
N ASN A 461 20.85 1.28 -1.79
CA ASN A 461 20.78 -0.17 -2.01
C ASN A 461 21.88 -0.97 -1.28
N MET A 462 22.85 -0.29 -0.66
CA MET A 462 23.92 -0.93 0.13
C MET A 462 23.42 -1.37 1.50
N ASN A 463 23.62 -2.63 1.88
CA ASN A 463 23.19 -3.20 3.14
C ASN A 463 24.35 -3.36 4.13
N TYR A 464 24.24 -2.69 5.28
CA TYR A 464 25.25 -2.73 6.35
C TYR A 464 24.85 -3.63 7.53
N ARG A 465 23.75 -4.38 7.41
CA ARG A 465 23.14 -5.14 8.52
C ARG A 465 23.41 -6.64 8.42
N SER A 466 23.46 -7.17 7.21
CA SER A 466 23.50 -8.60 6.92
C SER A 466 24.72 -8.98 6.09
N ARG A 467 25.14 -10.24 6.19
CA ARG A 467 26.23 -10.81 5.40
C ARG A 467 25.78 -11.14 3.98
N LYS A 468 26.75 -11.26 3.07
CA LYS A 468 26.53 -11.52 1.64
C LYS A 468 25.58 -12.70 1.38
N GLU A 469 25.71 -13.79 2.11
CA GLU A 469 24.97 -15.02 1.89
C GLU A 469 23.46 -14.84 2.10
N VAL A 470 23.07 -14.01 3.07
CA VAL A 470 21.66 -13.64 3.31
C VAL A 470 21.13 -12.79 2.16
N LEU A 471 21.93 -11.83 1.69
CA LEU A 471 21.54 -10.93 0.60
C LEU A 471 21.38 -11.70 -0.71
N ASP A 472 22.34 -12.55 -1.05
CA ASP A 472 22.33 -13.35 -2.27
C ASP A 472 21.12 -14.29 -2.32
N ALA A 473 20.81 -14.96 -1.21
CA ALA A 473 19.63 -15.81 -1.09
C ALA A 473 18.32 -15.02 -1.24
N THR A 474 18.25 -13.85 -0.58
CA THR A 474 17.10 -12.94 -0.67
C THR A 474 16.90 -12.46 -2.10
N ASN A 475 17.96 -11.94 -2.73
CA ASN A 475 17.92 -11.45 -4.11
C ASN A 475 17.58 -12.57 -5.09
N PHE A 476 18.06 -13.80 -4.87
CA PHE A 476 17.71 -14.96 -5.70
C PHE A 476 16.20 -15.23 -5.67
N VAL A 477 15.58 -15.27 -4.49
CA VAL A 477 14.14 -15.52 -4.37
C VAL A 477 13.33 -14.37 -4.98
N PHE A 478 13.65 -13.12 -4.64
CA PHE A 478 12.84 -11.97 -5.05
C PHE A 478 12.96 -11.61 -6.53
N ARG A 479 14.08 -11.92 -7.20
CA ARG A 479 14.19 -11.83 -8.66
C ARG A 479 13.15 -12.67 -9.40
N GLU A 480 12.77 -13.81 -8.84
CA GLU A 480 11.83 -14.73 -9.48
C GLU A 480 10.35 -14.38 -9.21
N ILE A 481 10.06 -13.69 -8.09
CA ILE A 481 8.67 -13.49 -7.63
C ILE A 481 8.21 -12.03 -7.58
N MET A 482 9.11 -11.05 -7.39
CA MET A 482 8.74 -9.66 -7.15
C MET A 482 8.81 -8.85 -8.45
N ASN A 483 7.63 -8.57 -9.00
CA ASN A 483 7.43 -7.71 -10.17
C ASN A 483 6.30 -6.71 -9.88
N ARG A 484 6.10 -5.70 -10.73
CA ARG A 484 5.03 -4.70 -10.56
C ARG A 484 3.63 -5.30 -10.32
N GLN A 485 3.30 -6.47 -10.87
CA GLN A 485 1.97 -7.08 -10.71
C GLN A 485 1.80 -7.80 -9.36
N PHE A 486 2.83 -8.47 -8.85
CA PHE A 486 2.75 -9.27 -7.63
C PHE A 486 3.29 -8.53 -6.39
N GLY A 487 4.27 -7.65 -6.57
CA GLY A 487 4.97 -6.95 -5.48
C GLY A 487 4.97 -5.43 -5.58
N GLY A 488 4.26 -4.83 -6.54
CA GLY A 488 4.14 -3.37 -6.69
C GLY A 488 5.38 -2.66 -7.23
N ILE A 489 6.51 -3.36 -7.35
CA ILE A 489 7.78 -2.86 -7.87
C ILE A 489 8.53 -3.98 -8.62
N ASP A 490 9.29 -3.62 -9.65
CA ASP A 490 10.19 -4.55 -10.32
C ASP A 490 11.47 -4.73 -9.51
N TYR A 491 11.86 -5.98 -9.24
CA TYR A 491 13.07 -6.30 -8.49
C TYR A 491 14.31 -6.24 -9.41
N ASP A 492 14.69 -5.02 -9.80
CA ASP A 492 15.84 -4.72 -10.66
C ASP A 492 17.14 -4.47 -9.84
N GLU A 493 18.23 -4.11 -10.52
CA GLU A 493 19.53 -3.81 -9.88
C GLU A 493 19.45 -2.70 -8.81
N ASN A 494 18.50 -1.76 -8.93
CA ASN A 494 18.30 -0.69 -7.96
C ASN A 494 17.51 -1.17 -6.73
N ALA A 495 16.64 -2.15 -6.90
CA ALA A 495 15.86 -2.76 -5.84
C ALA A 495 16.60 -3.87 -5.06
N GLU A 496 17.60 -4.51 -5.70
CA GLU A 496 18.46 -5.53 -5.12
C GLU A 496 19.23 -5.06 -3.88
N LEU A 497 19.50 -5.99 -2.96
CA LEU A 497 20.32 -5.74 -1.78
C LEU A 497 21.79 -5.97 -2.10
N HIS A 498 22.63 -4.94 -1.98
CA HIS A 498 24.05 -5.02 -2.29
C HIS A 498 24.91 -5.02 -1.02
N THR A 499 26.02 -5.76 -1.02
CA THR A 499 27.05 -5.59 0.01
C THR A 499 27.80 -4.29 -0.20
N PRO A 500 28.25 -3.60 0.88
CA PRO A 500 29.14 -2.46 0.75
C PRO A 500 30.48 -2.85 0.12
N ASP A 501 31.30 -1.87 -0.22
CA ASP A 501 32.65 -2.12 -0.73
C ASP A 501 33.48 -2.99 0.23
N ILE A 502 34.55 -3.62 -0.28
CA ILE A 502 35.33 -4.61 0.46
C ILE A 502 35.89 -4.04 1.77
N ALA A 503 36.35 -2.78 1.79
CA ALA A 503 36.95 -2.18 2.97
C ALA A 503 35.88 -1.93 4.05
N SER A 504 34.72 -1.43 3.65
CA SER A 504 33.57 -1.21 4.51
C SER A 504 32.96 -2.54 4.98
N TYR A 505 32.89 -3.56 4.12
CA TYR A 505 32.45 -4.91 4.47
C TYR A 505 33.35 -5.54 5.53
N GLN A 506 34.68 -5.47 5.35
CA GLN A 506 35.66 -5.98 6.33
C GLN A 506 35.62 -5.21 7.66
N THR A 507 35.30 -3.92 7.63
CA THR A 507 35.13 -3.13 8.86
C THR A 507 33.92 -3.61 9.67
N ASN A 508 32.81 -3.93 8.99
CA ASN A 508 31.59 -4.41 9.64
C ASN A 508 31.65 -5.92 9.97
N TYR A 509 32.44 -6.70 9.24
CA TYR A 509 32.59 -8.15 9.39
C TYR A 509 34.07 -8.58 9.36
N PRO A 510 34.86 -8.25 10.40
CA PRO A 510 36.32 -8.45 10.40
C PRO A 510 36.76 -9.92 10.38
N GLU A 511 35.88 -10.84 10.78
CA GLU A 511 36.14 -12.28 10.80
C GLU A 511 35.93 -12.96 9.43
N ALA A 512 35.52 -12.21 8.40
CA ALA A 512 35.18 -12.74 7.08
C ALA A 512 35.83 -11.94 5.93
N GLY A 513 36.56 -12.62 5.06
CA GLY A 513 36.85 -12.08 3.73
C GLY A 513 35.57 -11.98 2.88
N PRO A 514 35.48 -11.07 1.88
CA PRO A 514 34.33 -10.97 0.99
C PRO A 514 34.00 -12.26 0.22
N SER A 515 34.99 -13.16 0.10
CA SER A 515 34.90 -14.45 -0.57
C SER A 515 34.72 -15.64 0.38
N ASP A 516 34.78 -15.42 1.70
CA ASP A 516 34.73 -16.50 2.67
C ASP A 516 33.26 -16.81 2.99
N ASN A 517 32.77 -17.98 2.58
CA ASN A 517 31.47 -18.46 3.00
C ASN A 517 31.58 -19.02 4.42
N ILE A 518 31.08 -18.27 5.40
CA ILE A 518 31.14 -18.66 6.82
C ILE A 518 29.80 -19.21 7.30
N SER A 519 28.70 -18.83 6.64
CA SER A 519 27.35 -19.20 7.05
C SER A 519 26.83 -20.52 6.46
N GLY A 520 27.52 -21.10 5.48
CA GLY A 520 27.07 -22.30 4.77
C GLY A 520 26.14 -21.99 3.59
N ILE A 521 25.36 -22.98 3.14
CA ILE A 521 24.41 -22.83 2.03
C ILE A 521 23.08 -22.37 2.61
N PRO A 522 22.50 -21.25 2.14
CA PRO A 522 21.17 -20.83 2.54
C PRO A 522 20.12 -21.90 2.20
N GLU A 523 19.28 -22.26 3.17
CA GLU A 523 18.19 -23.23 2.98
C GLU A 523 16.83 -22.51 2.92
N LEU A 524 16.05 -22.77 1.87
CA LEU A 524 14.67 -22.29 1.75
C LEU A 524 13.71 -23.41 2.20
N ILE A 525 13.13 -23.26 3.39
CA ILE A 525 12.15 -24.20 3.93
C ILE A 525 10.75 -23.74 3.55
N LEU A 526 10.10 -24.46 2.64
CA LEU A 526 8.71 -24.20 2.26
C LEU A 526 7.76 -24.89 3.24
N ILE A 527 7.12 -24.11 4.13
CA ILE A 527 6.12 -24.60 5.07
C ILE A 527 4.74 -24.54 4.40
N ASN A 528 4.18 -25.70 4.06
CA ASN A 528 2.86 -25.78 3.45
C ASN A 528 1.77 -25.84 4.54
N LYS A 529 1.16 -24.70 4.88
CA LYS A 529 0.13 -24.60 5.94
C LYS A 529 -1.19 -25.29 5.61
N THR A 530 -1.38 -25.83 4.40
CA THR A 530 -2.62 -26.53 3.98
C THR A 530 -2.79 -27.95 4.56
N ARG A 531 -2.14 -28.27 5.69
CA ARG A 531 -2.27 -29.59 6.34
C ARG A 531 -2.76 -29.60 7.79
N GLU A 532 -3.11 -28.47 8.37
CA GLU A 532 -3.75 -28.41 9.69
C GLU A 532 -4.99 -27.51 9.65
N GLU A 533 -6.08 -28.02 9.07
CA GLU A 533 -7.43 -27.61 9.48
C GLU A 533 -7.72 -28.34 10.80
N GLY A 534 -7.33 -27.73 11.92
CA GLY A 534 -7.56 -28.27 13.24
C GLY A 534 -6.82 -27.47 14.32
N GLU A 535 -7.54 -26.52 14.92
CA GLU A 535 -7.23 -25.83 16.19
C GLU A 535 -6.14 -24.74 16.17
N GLY A 536 -6.57 -23.52 16.50
CA GLY A 536 -5.69 -22.43 16.95
C GLY A 536 -5.90 -21.13 16.20
N GLU A 537 -6.86 -20.31 16.63
CA GLU A 537 -6.74 -18.87 16.47
C GLU A 537 -5.41 -18.44 17.09
N THR A 538 -4.43 -18.09 16.27
CA THR A 538 -3.26 -17.36 16.75
C THR A 538 -3.72 -15.97 17.14
N GLU A 539 -4.02 -15.78 18.43
CA GLU A 539 -4.02 -14.49 19.09
C GLU A 539 -2.71 -13.78 18.76
N LEU A 540 -2.81 -12.58 18.19
CA LEU A 540 -1.69 -11.66 17.98
C LEU A 540 -0.98 -11.43 19.32
N SER A 541 0.35 -11.45 19.30
CA SER A 541 1.16 -11.36 20.50
C SER A 541 0.99 -10.01 21.19
N SER A 542 1.20 -9.96 22.50
CA SER A 542 1.08 -8.74 23.33
C SER A 542 2.01 -7.59 22.92
N GLU A 543 3.03 -7.83 22.09
CA GLU A 543 3.87 -6.75 21.50
C GLU A 543 3.22 -6.12 20.26
N GLU A 544 2.33 -6.82 19.54
CA GLU A 544 1.48 -6.25 18.50
C GLU A 544 0.33 -5.42 19.12
N GLN A 545 -0.03 -5.71 20.37
CA GLN A 545 -1.08 -4.99 21.11
C GLN A 545 -0.64 -3.57 21.52
N GLU A 546 0.66 -3.32 21.80
CA GLU A 546 1.18 -1.98 22.09
C GLU A 546 1.23 -1.05 20.87
N ALA A 547 1.11 -1.58 19.65
CA ALA A 547 0.96 -0.81 18.42
C ALA A 547 -0.51 -0.57 18.02
N THR A 548 -1.46 -0.94 18.89
CA THR A 548 -2.92 -0.84 18.67
C THR A 548 -3.51 0.43 19.32
N VAL A 549 -2.71 1.48 19.54
CA VAL A 549 -3.18 2.81 19.97
C VAL A 549 -2.77 3.86 18.97
#